data_AF-A0A8T3DXF9-F1
#
_entry.id   AF-A0A8T3DXF9-F1
#
_cell.length_a   1.000
_cell.length_b   1.000
_cell.length_c   1.000
_cell.angle_alpha   90.00
_cell.angle_beta   90.00
_cell.angle_gamma   90.00
#
_symmetry.space_group_name_H-M   'P 1'
#
loop_
_entity.id
_entity.type
_entity.pdbx_description
1 polymer ?
#
loop_
_entity_poly.entity_id
_entity_poly.type
_entity_poly.pdbx_seq_one_letter_code
_entity_poly.pdbx_strand_id
1 'polypeptide(L)'
;MPENTENPLRCPVRLYEFYLSKCSDSMKQRTDLFYLQPERSCVPNSPMWYSSVPLESSTMETMLTRILTVREVHFDGESSRTQTPTSDAELSE
;
A
#
# COMPACT_ATOMS: atom_id res chain seq x y z
N MET A 1 6.91 -13.03 7.47
CA MET A 1 5.47 -12.82 7.29
C MET A 1 4.90 -14.04 6.60
N PRO A 2 3.83 -14.65 7.12
CA PRO A 2 3.18 -15.78 6.45
C PRO A 2 2.53 -15.35 5.13
N GLU A 3 2.45 -16.26 4.17
CA GLU A 3 1.72 -16.04 2.91
C GLU A 3 0.24 -15.78 3.20
N ASN A 4 -0.35 -14.77 2.54
CA ASN A 4 -1.79 -14.52 2.60
C ASN A 4 -2.50 -15.45 1.61
N THR A 5 -3.02 -16.57 2.12
CA THR A 5 -3.72 -17.58 1.31
C THR A 5 -5.15 -17.16 0.94
N GLU A 6 -5.77 -16.25 1.69
CA GLU A 6 -7.13 -15.76 1.43
C GLU A 6 -7.19 -14.85 0.20
N ASN A 7 -6.14 -14.07 -0.04
CA ASN A 7 -6.02 -13.24 -1.22
C ASN A 7 -4.63 -13.34 -1.84
N PRO A 8 -4.44 -14.26 -2.82
CA PRO A 8 -3.17 -14.44 -3.51
C PRO A 8 -2.65 -13.18 -4.22
N LEU A 9 -3.51 -12.19 -4.54
CA LEU A 9 -3.09 -10.91 -5.13
C LEU A 9 -2.43 -9.98 -4.12
N ARG A 10 -2.51 -10.28 -2.82
CA ARG A 10 -1.77 -9.59 -1.75
C ARG A 10 -0.40 -10.22 -1.48
N CYS A 11 -0.03 -11.30 -2.19
CA CYS A 11 1.29 -11.91 -2.05
C CYS A 11 2.38 -10.90 -2.48
N PRO A 12 3.34 -10.56 -1.59
CA PRO A 12 4.39 -9.58 -1.90
C PRO A 12 5.22 -9.95 -3.15
N VAL A 13 5.47 -11.25 -3.37
CA VAL A 13 6.21 -11.75 -4.53
C VAL A 13 5.43 -11.45 -5.83
N ARG A 14 4.13 -11.78 -5.87
CA ARG A 14 3.29 -11.52 -7.06
C ARG A 14 3.12 -10.03 -7.34
N LEU A 15 3.01 -9.21 -6.31
CA LEU A 15 2.96 -7.75 -6.45
C LEU A 15 4.25 -7.21 -7.06
N TYR A 16 5.40 -7.73 -6.64
CA TYR A 16 6.70 -7.34 -7.19
C TYR A 16 6.88 -7.82 -8.64
N GLU A 17 6.47 -9.05 -8.96
CA GLU A 17 6.44 -9.57 -10.33
C GLU A 17 5.55 -8.71 -11.24
N PHE A 18 4.36 -8.32 -10.76
CA PHE A 18 3.47 -7.43 -11.50
C PHE A 18 4.10 -6.07 -11.74
N TYR A 19 4.72 -5.47 -10.71
CA TYR A 19 5.48 -4.23 -10.84
C TYR A 19 6.56 -4.36 -11.93
N LEU A 20 7.40 -5.40 -11.88
CA LEU A 20 8.43 -5.65 -12.88
C LEU A 20 7.84 -5.83 -14.29
N SER A 21 6.67 -6.47 -14.44
CA SER A 21 6.00 -6.64 -15.73
C SER A 21 5.62 -5.32 -16.41
N LYS A 22 5.51 -4.23 -15.63
CA LYS A 22 5.20 -2.88 -16.10
C LYS A 22 6.44 -1.97 -16.26
N CYS A 23 7.63 -2.51 -16.03
CA CYS A 23 8.90 -1.85 -16.28
C CYS A 23 9.48 -2.28 -17.64
N SER A 24 10.38 -1.46 -18.21
CA SER A 24 11.13 -1.87 -19.42
C SER A 24 12.10 -3.02 -19.11
N ASP A 25 12.43 -3.85 -20.10
CA ASP A 25 13.27 -5.04 -19.88
C ASP A 25 14.66 -4.70 -19.34
N SER A 26 15.24 -3.57 -19.76
CA SER A 26 16.51 -3.06 -19.25
C SER A 26 16.47 -2.76 -17.74
N MET A 27 15.30 -2.38 -17.22
CA MET A 27 15.13 -2.06 -15.80
C MET A 27 14.85 -3.29 -14.94
N LYS A 28 14.30 -4.37 -15.52
CA LYS A 28 14.03 -5.62 -14.77
C LYS A 28 15.29 -6.31 -14.24
N GLN A 29 16.44 -6.05 -14.86
CA GLN A 29 17.73 -6.65 -14.49
C GLN A 29 18.51 -5.81 -13.46
N ARG A 30 18.07 -4.57 -13.21
CA ARG A 30 18.70 -3.66 -12.26
C ARG A 30 18.28 -4.05 -10.83
N THR A 31 19.26 -4.27 -9.96
CA THR A 31 19.04 -4.60 -8.53
C THR A 31 19.44 -3.47 -7.58
N ASP A 32 19.99 -2.40 -8.12
CA ASP A 32 20.51 -1.24 -7.39
C ASP A 32 19.48 -0.09 -7.28
N LEU A 33 18.24 -0.31 -7.76
CA LEU A 33 17.12 0.63 -7.62
C LEU A 33 15.96 -0.05 -6.92
N PHE A 34 15.27 0.71 -6.07
CA PHE A 34 14.12 0.19 -5.32
C PHE A 34 12.81 0.34 -6.10
N TYR A 35 12.46 1.57 -6.52
CA TYR A 35 11.31 1.83 -7.39
C TYR A 35 11.60 2.88 -8.47
N LEU A 36 10.80 2.83 -9.53
CA LEU A 36 10.86 3.74 -10.67
C LEU A 36 9.72 4.75 -10.61
N GLN A 37 9.95 5.92 -11.22
CA GLN A 37 8.97 6.97 -11.33
C GLN A 37 7.84 6.55 -12.29
N PRO A 38 6.56 6.67 -11.87
CA PRO A 38 5.41 6.40 -12.73
C PRO A 38 5.36 7.31 -13.95
N GLU A 39 4.94 6.77 -15.08
CA GLU A 39 4.66 7.53 -16.30
C GLU A 39 3.37 8.32 -16.17
N ARG A 40 3.38 9.60 -16.57
CA ARG A 40 2.22 10.50 -16.39
C ARG A 40 1.01 10.12 -17.24
N SER A 41 1.24 9.42 -18.35
CA SER A 41 0.21 9.05 -19.32
C SER A 41 -0.10 7.55 -19.33
N CYS A 42 0.38 6.78 -18.35
CA CYS A 42 0.07 5.35 -18.31
C CYS A 42 -1.43 5.15 -18.02
N VAL A 43 -2.01 4.17 -18.70
CA VAL A 43 -3.39 3.71 -18.49
C VAL A 43 -3.38 2.21 -18.16
N PRO A 44 -4.47 1.63 -17.65
CA PRO A 44 -4.48 0.23 -17.22
C PRO A 44 -3.99 -0.79 -18.28
N ASN A 45 -4.27 -0.52 -19.55
CA ASN A 45 -3.88 -1.38 -20.68
C ASN A 45 -2.48 -1.07 -21.23
N SER A 46 -1.78 -0.07 -20.68
CA SER A 46 -0.42 0.26 -21.13
C SER A 46 0.54 -0.90 -20.84
N PRO A 47 1.47 -1.19 -21.79
CA PRO A 47 2.49 -2.20 -21.58
C PRO A 47 3.50 -1.77 -20.51
N MET A 48 3.80 -0.47 -20.42
CA MET A 48 4.70 0.13 -19.44
C MET A 48 3.97 1.17 -18.60
N TRP A 49 4.19 1.14 -17.28
CA TRP A 49 3.64 2.12 -16.34
C TRP A 49 4.71 2.97 -15.67
N TYR A 50 5.97 2.54 -15.76
CA TYR A 50 7.09 3.20 -15.09
C TYR A 50 8.16 3.58 -16.10
N SER A 51 8.76 4.74 -15.85
CA SER A 51 9.91 5.26 -16.60
C SER A 51 11.21 4.56 -16.20
N SER A 52 12.32 4.90 -16.84
CA SER A 52 13.66 4.47 -16.40
C SER A 52 14.26 5.37 -15.30
N VAL A 53 13.51 6.35 -14.80
CA VAL A 53 13.97 7.29 -13.77
C VAL A 53 13.71 6.69 -12.37
N PRO A 54 14.69 6.67 -11.46
CA PRO A 54 14.48 6.25 -10.08
C PRO A 54 13.46 7.14 -9.37
N LEU A 55 12.64 6.55 -8.51
CA LEU A 55 11.75 7.31 -7.64
C LEU A 55 12.56 8.01 -6.55
N GLU A 56 12.37 9.32 -6.39
CA GLU A 56 13.03 10.09 -5.32
C GLU A 56 12.59 9.66 -3.92
N SER A 57 13.53 9.62 -2.97
CA SER A 57 13.25 9.27 -1.58
C SER A 57 12.20 10.18 -0.93
N SER A 58 12.25 11.48 -1.22
CA SER A 58 11.25 12.47 -0.76
C SER A 58 9.82 12.13 -1.22
N THR A 59 9.70 11.63 -2.46
CA THR A 59 8.42 11.23 -3.03
C THR A 59 7.90 9.97 -2.34
N MET A 60 8.79 8.99 -2.10
CA MET A 60 8.46 7.78 -1.35
C MET A 60 8.01 8.08 0.08
N GLU A 61 8.76 8.91 0.78
CA GLU A 61 8.43 9.36 2.14
C GLU A 61 7.04 9.99 2.15
N THR A 62 6.76 10.89 1.21
CA THR A 62 5.45 11.53 1.07
C THR A 62 4.33 10.49 0.84
N MET A 63 4.55 9.49 -0.01
CA MET A 63 3.57 8.41 -0.25
C MET A 63 3.31 7.60 1.02
N LEU A 64 4.38 7.21 1.74
CA LEU A 64 4.29 6.44 2.98
C LEU A 64 3.57 7.23 4.07
N THR A 65 3.93 8.51 4.27
CA THR A 65 3.24 9.40 5.21
C THR A 65 1.75 9.43 4.92
N ARG A 66 1.35 9.64 3.66
CA ARG A 66 -0.09 9.68 3.28
C ARG A 66 -0.79 8.36 3.58
N ILE A 67 -0.17 7.21 3.27
CA ILE A 67 -0.75 5.89 3.55
C ILE A 67 -0.92 5.67 5.06
N LEU A 68 0.11 6.01 5.85
CA LEU A 68 0.11 5.84 7.30
C LEU A 68 -0.91 6.76 7.98
N THR A 69 -0.98 8.04 7.59
CA THR A 69 -1.98 8.98 8.11
C THR A 69 -3.41 8.54 7.80
N VAL A 70 -3.67 8.05 6.58
CA VAL A 70 -5.01 7.50 6.24
C VAL A 70 -5.32 6.29 7.12
N ARG A 71 -4.33 5.42 7.38
CA ARG A 71 -4.53 4.26 8.26
C ARG A 71 -4.85 4.68 9.68
N GLU A 72 -4.12 5.64 10.24
CA GLU A 72 -4.33 6.16 11.58
C GLU A 72 -5.77 6.70 11.74
N VAL A 73 -6.23 7.53 10.80
CA VAL A 73 -7.58 8.12 10.85
C VAL A 73 -8.69 7.06 10.75
N HIS A 74 -8.52 6.05 9.90
CA HIS A 74 -9.59 5.08 9.61
C HIS A 74 -9.58 3.84 10.50
N PHE A 75 -8.41 3.31 10.87
CA PHE A 75 -8.29 2.04 11.60
C PHE A 75 -8.05 2.24 13.10
N ASP A 76 -7.35 3.30 13.50
CA ASP A 76 -7.14 3.58 14.94
C ASP A 76 -8.32 4.34 15.55
N GLY A 77 -9.04 5.12 14.74
CA GLY A 77 -10.29 5.77 15.14
C GLY A 77 -11.42 4.79 15.52
N GLU A 78 -11.46 3.61 14.89
CA GLU A 78 -12.43 2.55 15.19
C GLU A 78 -12.13 1.83 16.51
N SER A 79 -10.86 1.72 16.92
CA SER A 79 -10.49 1.16 18.24
C SER A 79 -10.94 2.06 19.41
N SER A 80 -11.19 3.35 19.16
CA SER A 80 -11.69 4.29 20.20
C SER A 80 -13.21 4.33 20.35
N ARG A 81 -13.99 3.82 19.38
CA ARG A 81 -15.47 3.94 19.36
C ARG A 81 -16.22 2.83 20.11
N THR A 82 -15.55 1.82 20.64
CA THR A 82 -16.20 0.69 21.35
C THR A 82 -16.31 0.87 22.86
N GLN A 83 -16.09 2.07 23.41
CA GLN A 83 -16.39 2.35 24.82
C GLN A 83 -17.56 3.32 24.97
N THR A 84 -18.79 2.79 24.91
CA THR A 84 -19.89 3.34 25.69
C THR A 84 -20.09 2.44 26.91
N PRO A 85 -19.61 2.82 28.11
CA PRO A 85 -20.09 2.22 29.34
C PRO A 85 -21.42 2.91 29.68
N THR A 86 -22.55 2.27 29.42
CA THR A 86 -23.80 2.66 30.09
C THR A 86 -23.92 1.80 31.35
N SER A 87 -23.24 2.25 32.41
CA SER A 87 -23.65 1.90 33.77
C SER A 87 -24.93 2.67 34.06
N ASP A 88 -26.03 1.96 34.29
CA ASP A 88 -26.98 2.21 35.39
C ASP A 88 -28.31 1.51 35.09
N ALA A 89 -28.48 0.33 35.69
CA ALA A 89 -29.77 -0.22 36.08
C ALA A 89 -29.53 -1.22 37.22
N GLU A 90 -29.10 -0.70 38.38
CA GLU A 90 -29.30 -1.37 39.67
C GLU A 90 -30.72 -1.06 40.16
N LEU A 91 -31.39 -2.12 40.65
CA LEU A 91 -32.63 -2.18 41.44
C LEU A 91 -33.95 -1.67 40.82
N SER A 92 -34.88 -2.60 40.60
CA SER A 92 -36.09 -2.72 41.43
C SER A 92 -36.86 -4.02 41.14
N GLU A 93 -37.05 -4.81 42.20
CA GLU A 93 -38.01 -5.92 42.47
C GLU A 93 -37.96 -7.23 41.64
#